data_AF-A0A813A470-F1
#
_entry.id   AF-A0A813A470-F1
#
_cell.length_a   1.000
_cell.length_b   1.000
_cell.length_c   1.000
_cell.angle_alpha   90.00
_cell.angle_beta   90.00
_cell.angle_gamma   90.00
#
_symmetry.space_group_name_H-M   'P 1'
#
loop_
_entity.id
_entity.type
_entity.pdbx_description
1 polymer ?
#
loop_
_entity_poly.entity_id
_entity_poly.type
_entity_poly.pdbx_seq_one_letter_code
_entity_poly.pdbx_strand_id
1 'polypeptide(L)'
;MAVFDVGGESFELTVHDTTGRPQGAEQAMQAALDQGADLVLGPLFSASVAAGAPRARSRQVPVIAFSNDRSVGGRGVWVIGLDPAAQVDRVVDYATRQGLTRFAALAPRNPYGDTVLQALQQAAARYGGYVAQVATYDPRAVNEAGPVVRQLAAARGSYDALLIPAGGNELLGLAPLLPYYDIDPAETQYLGTQLWEDPGLGRENALVGGWFGAPEREGWTQWAARYRELYGETPPRLASLAYDATALAAVLAREAGQAGQAPDYATAELTDPNGFAGVDGIFRLSGDGTAERGLAVLELQRDAIELREAAPPMIAVIFELTPKPGRRDDYLAMAAELRPLLEQADGFISIERFESLSQPGKLLSLSIWRDEAAVRAWRCTGQHRAAQACGRAELFSDYRLRVAGIIRDYGLAERDQAPADSRALHDAASERREKAGTPGTAALTGAAGADTSNPMQQPVRIAPSILSADFARLGEEVRALDAAGADYIHVDVMDGHFVPNITLGPQVVAALRPHSAKPFDVHLMIAPADPYIEAFAEAGADILTVHPEAGAHLHRTLQLIKACGKKAGVSLNPATPVSVVEPVLDLLDLILVMSVNPGFGGQKFIPQALDKLSALRRLIDESGRAIDLEVD
;
A
#
# COMPACT_ATOMS: atom_id res chain seq x y z
N MET A 1 -6.55 -18.17 -10.13
CA MET A 1 -5.39 -17.76 -9.31
C MET A 1 -5.81 -16.80 -8.21
N ALA A 2 -6.17 -15.54 -8.46
CA ALA A 2 -6.57 -14.57 -7.40
C ALA A 2 -7.63 -15.08 -6.41
N VAL A 3 -8.67 -15.79 -6.89
CA VAL A 3 -9.69 -16.43 -6.04
C VAL A 3 -9.10 -17.40 -5.02
N PHE A 4 -8.03 -18.11 -5.37
CA PHE A 4 -7.36 -19.07 -4.50
C PHE A 4 -6.26 -18.41 -3.65
N ASP A 5 -5.60 -17.40 -4.20
CA ASP A 5 -4.50 -16.69 -3.52
C ASP A 5 -5.04 -15.79 -2.39
N VAL A 6 -6.17 -15.13 -2.61
CA VAL A 6 -6.67 -14.06 -1.71
C VAL A 6 -8.13 -14.26 -1.30
N GLY A 7 -8.89 -15.06 -2.06
CA GLY A 7 -10.30 -15.34 -1.76
C GLY A 7 -10.48 -16.21 -0.53
N GLY A 8 -11.58 -16.00 0.17
CA GLY A 8 -12.03 -16.82 1.31
C GLY A 8 -13.41 -17.43 1.05
N GLU A 9 -14.00 -18.08 2.05
CA GLU A 9 -15.33 -18.70 1.95
C GLU A 9 -16.46 -17.71 1.65
N SER A 10 -16.23 -16.41 1.85
CA SER A 10 -17.17 -15.31 1.59
C SER A 10 -17.09 -14.72 0.18
N PHE A 11 -16.29 -15.30 -0.73
CA PHE A 11 -16.10 -14.79 -2.09
C PHE A 11 -16.44 -15.83 -3.17
N GLU A 12 -17.36 -15.49 -4.07
CA GLU A 12 -17.74 -16.32 -5.22
C GLU A 12 -17.51 -15.57 -6.54
N LEU A 13 -16.86 -16.22 -7.50
CA LEU A 13 -16.67 -15.68 -8.85
C LEU A 13 -17.54 -16.46 -9.84
N THR A 14 -18.51 -15.77 -10.46
CA THR A 14 -19.30 -16.30 -11.58
C THR A 14 -18.82 -15.72 -12.91
N VAL A 15 -18.77 -16.55 -13.95
CA VAL A 15 -18.23 -16.16 -15.26
C VAL A 15 -19.35 -16.11 -16.29
N HIS A 16 -19.46 -14.98 -16.98
CA HIS A 16 -20.46 -14.73 -18.01
C HIS A 16 -19.80 -14.26 -19.31
N ASP A 17 -19.98 -15.02 -20.39
CA ASP A 17 -19.35 -14.70 -21.68
C ASP A 17 -20.06 -13.54 -22.38
N THR A 18 -19.32 -12.47 -22.64
CA THR A 18 -19.82 -11.29 -23.37
C THR A 18 -19.88 -11.50 -24.88
N THR A 19 -19.37 -12.63 -25.38
CA THR A 19 -19.21 -12.98 -26.81
C THR A 19 -18.34 -12.00 -27.60
N GLY A 20 -17.63 -11.09 -26.92
CA GLY A 20 -16.87 -10.00 -27.53
C GLY A 20 -17.74 -8.97 -28.25
N ARG A 21 -19.05 -8.93 -28.00
CA ARG A 21 -20.00 -8.02 -28.68
C ARG A 21 -20.83 -7.21 -27.68
N PRO A 22 -21.28 -6.00 -28.04
CA PRO A 22 -22.12 -5.17 -27.17
C PRO A 22 -23.38 -5.87 -26.65
N GLN A 23 -24.09 -6.61 -27.53
CA GLN A 23 -25.32 -7.33 -27.17
C GLN A 23 -25.06 -8.48 -26.18
N GLY A 24 -23.99 -9.24 -26.40
CA GLY A 24 -23.62 -10.31 -25.46
C GLY A 24 -23.15 -9.75 -24.12
N ALA A 25 -22.48 -8.60 -24.10
CA ALA A 25 -22.11 -7.92 -22.87
C ALA A 25 -23.33 -7.44 -22.06
N GLU A 26 -24.37 -6.93 -22.72
CA GLU A 26 -25.62 -6.56 -22.04
C GLU A 26 -26.30 -7.79 -21.41
N GLN A 27 -26.34 -8.91 -22.13
CA GLN A 27 -26.92 -10.18 -21.64
C GLN A 27 -26.12 -10.77 -20.48
N ALA A 28 -24.78 -10.80 -20.61
CA ALA A 28 -23.88 -11.27 -19.56
C ALA A 28 -23.99 -10.41 -18.29
N MET A 29 -24.06 -9.08 -18.44
CA MET A 29 -24.29 -8.16 -17.34
C MET A 29 -25.63 -8.43 -16.65
N GLN A 30 -26.71 -8.59 -17.44
CA GLN A 30 -28.03 -8.89 -16.89
C GLN A 30 -28.02 -10.22 -16.10
N ALA A 31 -27.38 -11.27 -16.65
CA ALA A 31 -27.27 -12.56 -15.99
C ALA A 31 -26.48 -12.48 -14.67
N ALA A 32 -25.36 -11.75 -14.65
CA ALA A 32 -24.58 -11.53 -13.44
C ALA A 32 -25.39 -10.80 -12.35
N LEU A 33 -26.11 -9.75 -12.73
CA LEU A 33 -26.96 -8.99 -11.81
C LEU A 33 -28.15 -9.81 -11.29
N ASP A 34 -28.73 -10.67 -12.11
CA ASP A 34 -29.84 -11.56 -11.72
C ASP A 34 -29.39 -12.69 -10.78
N GLN A 35 -28.10 -13.05 -10.83
CA GLN A 35 -27.47 -13.95 -9.85
C GLN A 35 -27.04 -13.22 -8.56
N GLY A 36 -27.26 -11.91 -8.46
CA GLY A 36 -26.96 -11.13 -7.26
C GLY A 36 -25.50 -10.67 -7.17
N ALA A 37 -24.83 -10.43 -8.29
CA ALA A 37 -23.47 -9.90 -8.26
C ALA A 37 -23.37 -8.55 -7.52
N ASP A 38 -22.50 -8.49 -6.51
CA ASP A 38 -22.21 -7.28 -5.74
C ASP A 38 -21.21 -6.33 -6.44
N LEU A 39 -20.38 -6.88 -7.33
CA LEU A 39 -19.38 -6.17 -8.14
C LEU A 39 -19.20 -6.91 -9.47
N VAL A 40 -18.98 -6.17 -10.55
CA VAL A 40 -18.70 -6.74 -11.87
C VAL A 40 -17.26 -6.46 -12.30
N LEU A 41 -16.54 -7.51 -12.67
CA LEU A 41 -15.18 -7.43 -13.18
C LEU A 41 -15.19 -7.67 -14.70
N GLY A 42 -14.66 -6.71 -15.46
CA GLY A 42 -14.86 -6.59 -16.90
C GLY A 42 -16.06 -5.70 -17.26
N PRO A 43 -16.46 -5.64 -18.54
CA PRO A 43 -15.88 -6.33 -19.68
C PRO A 43 -14.59 -5.66 -20.21
N LEU A 44 -13.96 -6.32 -21.19
CA LEU A 44 -12.68 -5.87 -21.77
C LEU A 44 -12.83 -4.73 -22.77
N PHE A 45 -13.78 -4.82 -23.70
CA PHE A 45 -13.89 -3.84 -24.80
C PHE A 45 -14.78 -2.66 -24.39
N SER A 46 -14.36 -1.43 -24.74
CA SER A 46 -15.11 -0.21 -24.42
C SER A 46 -16.56 -0.23 -24.92
N ALA A 47 -16.81 -0.78 -26.12
CA ALA A 47 -18.16 -0.96 -26.65
C ALA A 47 -19.02 -1.93 -25.81
N SER A 48 -18.41 -2.96 -25.22
CA SER A 48 -19.07 -3.88 -24.30
C SER A 48 -19.35 -3.21 -22.95
N VAL A 49 -18.42 -2.41 -22.45
CA VAL A 49 -18.60 -1.63 -21.20
C VAL A 49 -19.78 -0.67 -21.36
N ALA A 50 -19.80 0.09 -22.46
CA ALA A 50 -20.86 1.05 -22.75
C ALA A 50 -22.26 0.40 -22.84
N ALA A 51 -22.34 -0.82 -23.37
CA ALA A 51 -23.59 -1.56 -23.48
C ALA A 51 -24.06 -2.15 -22.14
N GLY A 52 -23.15 -2.68 -21.31
CA GLY A 52 -23.49 -3.31 -20.03
C GLY A 52 -23.71 -2.32 -18.88
N ALA A 53 -22.90 -1.26 -18.80
CA ALA A 53 -22.87 -0.35 -17.65
C ALA A 53 -24.23 0.27 -17.23
N PRO A 54 -25.16 0.61 -18.14
CA PRO A 54 -26.49 1.09 -17.75
C PRO A 54 -27.28 0.10 -16.87
N ARG A 55 -27.12 -1.21 -17.08
CA ARG A 55 -27.79 -2.25 -16.29
C ARG A 55 -27.22 -2.31 -14.88
N ALA A 56 -25.90 -2.33 -14.75
CA ALA A 56 -25.21 -2.31 -13.45
C ALA A 56 -25.59 -1.06 -12.65
N ARG A 57 -25.57 0.11 -13.28
CA ARG A 57 -25.98 1.38 -12.66
C ARG A 57 -27.42 1.36 -12.15
N SER A 58 -28.34 0.74 -12.88
CA SER A 58 -29.75 0.64 -12.45
C SER A 58 -29.94 -0.16 -11.16
N ARG A 59 -28.99 -1.05 -10.84
CA ARG A 59 -28.96 -1.82 -9.59
C ARG A 59 -27.90 -1.34 -8.61
N GLN A 60 -27.25 -0.20 -8.88
CA GLN A 60 -26.17 0.37 -8.09
C GLN A 60 -24.98 -0.59 -7.89
N VAL A 61 -24.75 -1.48 -8.85
CA VAL A 61 -23.62 -2.42 -8.82
C VAL A 61 -22.41 -1.77 -9.51
N PRO A 62 -21.26 -1.65 -8.83
CA PRO A 62 -20.02 -1.13 -9.39
C PRO A 62 -19.44 -2.05 -10.47
N VAL A 63 -18.68 -1.46 -11.40
CA VAL A 63 -18.02 -2.18 -12.50
C VAL A 63 -16.55 -1.80 -12.57
N ILE A 64 -15.64 -2.76 -12.52
CA ILE A 64 -14.21 -2.57 -12.80
C ILE A 64 -13.92 -3.15 -14.19
N ALA A 65 -13.92 -2.29 -15.21
CA ALA A 65 -13.71 -2.66 -16.60
C ALA A 65 -12.22 -2.78 -16.97
N PHE A 66 -11.87 -3.78 -17.78
CA PHE A 66 -10.49 -4.02 -18.26
C PHE A 66 -10.13 -3.22 -19.52
N SER A 67 -11.03 -2.33 -19.95
CA SER A 67 -10.80 -1.40 -21.05
C SER A 67 -9.61 -0.49 -20.76
N ASN A 68 -8.97 0.03 -21.81
CA ASN A 68 -7.99 1.12 -21.73
C ASN A 68 -8.58 2.45 -22.21
N ASP A 69 -9.86 2.45 -22.60
CA ASP A 69 -10.60 3.64 -22.99
C ASP A 69 -11.22 4.29 -21.75
N ARG A 70 -10.61 5.37 -21.26
CA ARG A 70 -11.11 6.12 -20.09
C ARG A 70 -12.48 6.76 -20.32
N SER A 71 -12.94 6.94 -21.57
CA SER A 71 -14.22 7.60 -21.85
C SER A 71 -15.43 6.80 -21.38
N VAL A 72 -15.26 5.49 -21.15
CA VAL A 72 -16.30 4.64 -20.57
C VAL A 72 -16.28 4.60 -19.04
N GLY A 73 -15.31 5.29 -18.41
CA GLY A 73 -15.22 5.45 -16.96
C GLY A 73 -16.25 6.43 -16.39
N GLY A 74 -16.46 6.32 -15.08
CA GLY A 74 -17.33 7.17 -14.28
C GLY A 74 -18.74 6.61 -14.10
N ARG A 75 -19.52 7.23 -13.21
CA ARG A 75 -20.91 6.83 -12.90
C ARG A 75 -21.04 5.35 -12.50
N GLY A 76 -20.16 4.90 -11.61
CA GLY A 76 -20.09 3.52 -11.09
C GLY A 76 -19.24 2.56 -11.93
N VAL A 77 -18.45 3.08 -12.89
CA VAL A 77 -17.52 2.29 -13.71
C VAL A 77 -16.10 2.81 -13.48
N TRP A 78 -15.17 1.90 -13.19
CA TRP A 78 -13.74 2.16 -13.11
C TRP A 78 -13.02 1.43 -14.23
N VAL A 79 -12.17 2.13 -14.97
CA VAL A 79 -11.38 1.58 -16.06
C VAL A 79 -9.99 1.28 -15.53
N ILE A 80 -9.67 0.01 -15.31
CA ILE A 80 -8.39 -0.43 -14.71
C ILE A 80 -7.29 -0.69 -15.74
N GLY A 81 -7.65 -0.75 -17.03
CA GLY A 81 -6.66 -0.92 -18.09
C GLY A 81 -5.76 0.30 -18.23
N LEU A 82 -4.54 0.04 -18.70
CA LEU A 82 -3.47 1.03 -18.70
C LEU A 82 -3.77 2.18 -19.68
N ASP A 83 -3.81 3.39 -19.14
CA ASP A 83 -4.10 4.61 -19.91
C ASP A 83 -2.99 4.82 -20.97
N PRO A 84 -3.32 4.80 -22.27
CA PRO A 84 -2.36 5.09 -23.32
C PRO A 84 -1.76 6.48 -23.19
N ALA A 85 -2.52 7.46 -22.68
CA ALA A 85 -2.04 8.81 -22.51
C ALA A 85 -0.95 8.90 -21.44
N ALA A 86 -1.11 8.21 -20.31
CA ALA A 86 -0.12 8.15 -19.25
C ALA A 86 1.19 7.48 -19.72
N GLN A 87 1.11 6.43 -20.55
CA GLN A 87 2.29 5.76 -21.12
C GLN A 87 3.07 6.69 -22.04
N VAL A 88 2.37 7.43 -22.90
CA VAL A 88 2.98 8.40 -23.82
C VAL A 88 3.58 9.57 -23.06
N ASP A 89 2.85 10.13 -22.09
CA ASP A 89 3.35 11.21 -21.23
C ASP A 89 4.65 10.81 -20.53
N ARG A 90 4.67 9.60 -19.95
CA ARG A 90 5.83 9.05 -19.23
C ARG A 90 7.08 8.92 -20.11
N VAL A 91 6.93 8.34 -21.30
CA VAL A 91 8.07 8.09 -22.20
C VAL A 91 8.54 9.39 -22.87
N VAL A 92 7.62 10.32 -23.16
CA VAL A 92 7.95 11.64 -23.73
C VAL A 92 8.66 12.54 -22.73
N ASP A 93 8.25 12.55 -21.45
CA ASP A 93 8.99 13.24 -20.38
C ASP A 93 10.44 12.76 -20.34
N TYR A 94 10.64 11.44 -20.26
CA TYR A 94 11.98 10.86 -20.22
C TYR A 94 12.79 11.20 -21.47
N ALA A 95 12.22 11.02 -22.66
CA ALA A 95 12.87 11.35 -23.93
C ALA A 95 13.30 12.82 -23.97
N THR A 96 12.45 13.73 -23.50
CA THR A 96 12.74 15.16 -23.43
C THR A 96 13.88 15.47 -22.46
N ARG A 97 13.94 14.79 -21.31
CA ARG A 97 15.07 14.90 -20.37
C ARG A 97 16.38 14.33 -20.92
N GLN A 98 16.32 13.39 -21.87
CA GLN A 98 17.48 12.93 -22.63
C GLN A 98 17.87 13.87 -23.80
N GLY A 99 17.14 14.97 -24.00
CA GLY A 99 17.41 15.98 -25.03
C GLY A 99 16.63 15.79 -26.35
N LEU A 100 15.74 14.79 -26.43
CA LEU A 100 14.90 14.54 -27.60
C LEU A 100 13.66 15.44 -27.54
N THR A 101 13.53 16.38 -28.45
CA THR A 101 12.46 17.41 -28.36
C THR A 101 11.59 17.49 -29.61
N ARG A 102 11.93 16.73 -30.66
CA ARG A 102 11.28 16.81 -31.97
C ARG A 102 10.69 15.45 -32.28
N PHE A 103 9.40 15.31 -32.05
CA PHE A 103 8.72 14.02 -32.12
C PHE A 103 8.05 13.81 -33.48
N ALA A 104 8.02 12.57 -33.94
CA ALA A 104 7.15 12.11 -35.01
C ALA A 104 6.28 10.94 -34.52
N ALA A 105 5.22 10.62 -35.26
CA ALA A 105 4.37 9.47 -34.96
C ALA A 105 4.01 8.66 -36.21
N LEU A 106 4.04 7.33 -36.07
CA LEU A 106 3.49 6.37 -37.02
C LEU A 106 2.37 5.58 -36.33
N ALA A 107 1.11 6.01 -36.49
CA ALA A 107 -0.01 5.49 -35.69
C ALA A 107 -1.10 4.81 -36.55
N PRO A 108 -1.76 3.75 -36.06
CA PRO A 108 -2.87 3.13 -36.78
C PRO A 108 -4.11 4.05 -36.76
N ARG A 109 -4.89 4.04 -37.85
CA ARG A 109 -6.17 4.76 -37.95
C ARG A 109 -7.28 4.02 -37.21
N ASN A 110 -7.31 4.17 -35.90
CA ASN A 110 -8.33 3.63 -35.01
C ASN A 110 -8.41 4.48 -33.72
N PRO A 111 -9.43 4.28 -32.86
CA PRO A 111 -9.59 5.07 -31.64
C PRO A 111 -8.38 5.06 -30.68
N TYR A 112 -7.63 3.95 -30.66
CA TYR A 112 -6.42 3.83 -29.85
C TYR A 112 -5.30 4.74 -30.39
N GLY A 113 -5.05 4.70 -31.71
CA GLY A 113 -4.08 5.58 -32.37
C GLY A 113 -4.41 7.05 -32.20
N ASP A 114 -5.68 7.43 -32.32
CA ASP A 114 -6.13 8.82 -32.12
C ASP A 114 -5.85 9.30 -30.69
N THR A 115 -6.11 8.44 -29.68
CA THR A 115 -5.82 8.73 -28.26
C THR A 115 -4.32 8.94 -28.03
N VAL A 116 -3.47 8.08 -28.60
CA VAL A 116 -2.02 8.20 -28.47
C VAL A 116 -1.48 9.46 -29.17
N LEU A 117 -1.99 9.80 -30.35
CA LEU A 117 -1.57 11.00 -31.07
C LEU A 117 -1.92 12.27 -30.29
N GLN A 118 -3.12 12.33 -29.70
CA GLN A 118 -3.51 13.44 -28.84
C GLN A 118 -2.60 13.54 -27.60
N ALA A 119 -2.30 12.40 -26.96
CA ALA A 119 -1.41 12.36 -25.81
C ALA A 119 0.02 12.82 -26.16
N LEU A 120 0.55 12.41 -27.32
CA LEU A 120 1.87 12.83 -27.78
C LEU A 120 1.93 14.35 -27.98
N GLN A 121 0.92 14.95 -28.60
CA GLN A 121 0.86 16.40 -28.79
C GLN A 121 0.84 17.13 -27.45
N GLN A 122 0.06 16.66 -26.48
CA GLN A 122 -0.05 17.26 -25.15
C GLN A 122 1.26 17.11 -24.36
N ALA A 123 1.83 15.91 -24.33
CA ALA A 123 3.08 15.62 -23.61
C ALA A 123 4.26 16.39 -24.21
N ALA A 124 4.40 16.41 -25.54
CA ALA A 124 5.46 17.17 -26.20
C ALA A 124 5.38 18.66 -25.84
N ALA A 125 4.19 19.27 -25.94
CA ALA A 125 3.99 20.67 -25.57
C ALA A 125 4.26 20.93 -24.08
N ARG A 126 3.86 20.01 -23.20
CA ARG A 126 4.07 20.09 -21.75
C ARG A 126 5.55 20.10 -21.38
N TYR A 127 6.36 19.25 -22.02
CA TYR A 127 7.78 19.09 -21.69
C TYR A 127 8.72 19.93 -22.54
N GLY A 128 8.20 20.81 -23.41
CA GLY A 128 9.01 21.76 -24.19
C GLY A 128 9.53 21.21 -25.53
N GLY A 129 8.93 20.12 -26.02
CA GLY A 129 9.11 19.61 -27.38
C GLY A 129 7.93 19.96 -28.30
N TYR A 130 7.96 19.42 -29.53
CA TYR A 130 6.87 19.55 -30.48
C TYR A 130 6.78 18.33 -31.41
N VAL A 131 5.60 18.11 -31.98
CA VAL A 131 5.37 17.04 -32.97
C VAL A 131 5.61 17.60 -34.37
N ALA A 132 6.72 17.19 -34.99
CA ALA A 132 7.14 17.64 -36.32
C ALA A 132 6.36 16.96 -37.45
N GLN A 133 6.02 15.67 -37.28
CA GLN A 133 5.36 14.90 -38.32
C GLN A 133 4.45 13.82 -37.75
N VAL A 134 3.29 13.61 -38.39
CA VAL A 134 2.37 12.51 -38.07
C VAL A 134 2.03 11.79 -39.36
N ALA A 135 2.12 10.47 -39.33
CA ALA A 135 1.67 9.61 -40.41
C ALA A 135 0.78 8.50 -39.85
N THR A 136 -0.32 8.21 -40.55
CA THR A 136 -1.28 7.21 -40.10
C THR A 136 -1.58 6.19 -41.19
N TYR A 137 -1.79 4.94 -40.80
CA TYR A 137 -2.04 3.83 -41.71
C TYR A 137 -3.29 3.04 -41.30
N ASP A 138 -3.94 2.35 -42.23
CA ASP A 138 -4.96 1.37 -41.86
C ASP A 138 -4.28 0.03 -41.46
N PRO A 139 -4.40 -0.43 -40.20
CA PRO A 139 -3.76 -1.67 -39.75
C PRO A 139 -4.30 -2.91 -40.47
N ARG A 140 -5.44 -2.82 -41.16
CA ARG A 140 -6.02 -3.91 -41.96
C ARG A 140 -5.53 -3.92 -43.40
N ALA A 141 -4.89 -2.84 -43.86
CA ALA A 141 -4.46 -2.68 -45.25
C ALA A 141 -2.96 -3.00 -45.39
N VAL A 142 -2.66 -4.26 -45.73
CA VAL A 142 -1.30 -4.83 -45.81
C VAL A 142 -0.30 -4.00 -46.65
N ASN A 143 -0.78 -3.26 -47.65
CA ASN A 143 0.08 -2.52 -48.59
C ASN A 143 0.20 -1.01 -48.29
N GLU A 144 -0.49 -0.48 -47.28
CA GLU A 144 -0.46 0.97 -47.00
C GLU A 144 0.75 1.42 -46.17
N ALA A 145 1.34 0.52 -45.40
CA ALA A 145 2.46 0.84 -44.51
C ALA A 145 3.67 1.42 -45.25
N GLY A 146 4.06 0.84 -46.40
CA GLY A 146 5.25 1.25 -47.14
C GLY A 146 5.24 2.72 -47.59
N PRO A 147 4.20 3.19 -48.31
CA PRO A 147 4.07 4.60 -48.68
C PRO A 147 4.04 5.56 -47.48
N VAL A 148 3.38 5.17 -46.38
CA VAL A 148 3.28 5.97 -45.15
C VAL A 148 4.65 6.12 -44.48
N VAL A 149 5.42 5.04 -44.35
CA VAL A 149 6.79 5.08 -43.81
C VAL A 149 7.71 5.90 -44.72
N ARG A 150 7.57 5.81 -46.04
CA ARG A 150 8.32 6.64 -46.99
C ARG A 150 8.04 8.14 -46.79
N GLN A 151 6.81 8.51 -46.47
CA GLN A 151 6.45 9.90 -46.16
C GLN A 151 7.14 10.40 -44.88
N LEU A 152 7.25 9.55 -43.85
CA LEU A 152 8.01 9.86 -42.63
C LEU A 152 9.51 10.00 -42.92
N ALA A 153 10.06 9.12 -43.76
CA ALA A 153 11.47 9.15 -44.16
C ALA A 153 11.82 10.40 -44.99
N ALA A 154 10.86 10.97 -45.75
CA ALA A 154 11.06 12.23 -46.45
C ALA A 154 11.23 13.43 -45.50
N ALA A 155 10.72 13.31 -44.26
CA ALA A 155 10.87 14.29 -43.19
C ALA A 155 12.00 13.93 -42.21
N ARG A 156 12.85 12.93 -42.52
CA ARG A 156 13.97 12.53 -41.65
C ARG A 156 14.87 13.72 -41.33
N GLY A 157 15.34 13.78 -40.09
CA GLY A 157 16.10 14.92 -39.55
C GLY A 157 15.24 16.09 -39.03
N SER A 158 13.93 16.13 -39.32
CA SER A 158 13.01 17.07 -38.67
C SER A 158 12.54 16.63 -37.28
N TYR A 159 12.74 15.34 -36.96
CA TYR A 159 12.47 14.70 -35.68
C TYR A 159 13.70 13.92 -35.20
N ASP A 160 13.81 13.73 -33.89
CA ASP A 160 14.82 12.91 -33.19
C ASP A 160 14.20 11.72 -32.44
N ALA A 161 12.88 11.69 -32.29
CA ALA A 161 12.15 10.55 -31.73
C ALA A 161 10.90 10.18 -32.57
N LEU A 162 10.62 8.89 -32.71
CA LEU A 162 9.46 8.36 -33.45
C LEU A 162 8.60 7.47 -32.55
N LEU A 163 7.37 7.90 -32.26
CA LEU A 163 6.39 7.11 -31.50
C LEU A 163 5.62 6.14 -32.42
N ILE A 164 5.60 4.86 -32.06
CA ILE A 164 4.90 3.81 -32.81
C ILE A 164 3.98 3.02 -31.85
N PRO A 165 2.70 3.42 -31.71
CA PRO A 165 1.73 2.73 -30.86
C PRO A 165 1.16 1.48 -31.54
N ALA A 166 2.02 0.50 -31.79
CA ALA A 166 1.68 -0.80 -32.32
C ALA A 166 2.47 -1.89 -31.56
N GLY A 167 2.05 -3.15 -31.67
CA GLY A 167 2.74 -4.29 -31.07
C GLY A 167 2.53 -5.57 -31.87
N GLY A 168 3.13 -6.66 -31.41
CA GLY A 168 2.99 -7.98 -32.03
C GLY A 168 3.25 -7.99 -33.54
N ASN A 169 2.45 -8.76 -34.28
CA ASN A 169 2.61 -8.94 -35.73
C ASN A 169 2.47 -7.63 -36.54
N GLU A 170 1.68 -6.67 -36.05
CA GLU A 170 1.52 -5.38 -36.71
C GLU A 170 2.84 -4.61 -36.70
N LEU A 171 3.47 -4.50 -35.54
CA LEU A 171 4.76 -3.85 -35.41
C LEU A 171 5.88 -4.61 -36.12
N LEU A 172 5.88 -5.96 -36.08
CA LEU A 172 6.83 -6.79 -36.83
C LEU A 172 6.72 -6.60 -38.35
N GLY A 173 5.55 -6.23 -38.87
CA GLY A 173 5.37 -5.87 -40.27
C GLY A 173 5.86 -4.47 -40.62
N LEU A 174 5.80 -3.52 -39.67
CA LEU A 174 6.20 -2.12 -39.86
C LEU A 174 7.70 -1.92 -39.66
N ALA A 175 8.28 -2.54 -38.63
CA ALA A 175 9.63 -2.29 -38.17
C ALA A 175 10.71 -2.49 -39.25
N PRO A 176 10.66 -3.53 -40.11
CA PRO A 176 11.64 -3.68 -41.20
C PRO A 176 11.57 -2.57 -42.25
N LEU A 177 10.43 -1.87 -42.38
CA LEU A 177 10.27 -0.78 -43.34
C LEU A 177 11.02 0.48 -42.90
N LEU A 178 11.26 0.66 -41.60
CA LEU A 178 11.95 1.83 -41.05
C LEU A 178 13.39 1.94 -41.59
N PRO A 179 14.28 0.94 -41.40
CA PRO A 179 15.63 1.00 -41.96
C PRO A 179 15.62 0.87 -43.48
N TYR A 180 14.65 0.16 -44.08
CA TYR A 180 14.52 0.08 -45.54
C TYR A 180 14.30 1.46 -46.19
N TYR A 181 13.63 2.38 -45.50
CA TYR A 181 13.44 3.77 -45.91
C TYR A 181 14.39 4.75 -45.22
N ASP A 182 15.55 4.28 -44.71
CA ASP A 182 16.59 5.11 -44.09
C ASP A 182 16.14 5.89 -42.83
N ILE A 183 15.21 5.34 -42.04
CA ILE A 183 14.94 5.79 -40.67
C ILE A 183 15.79 4.91 -39.75
N ASP A 184 16.96 5.39 -39.35
CA ASP A 184 17.95 4.62 -38.57
C ASP A 184 17.72 4.79 -37.05
N PRO A 185 17.64 3.70 -36.26
CA PRO A 185 17.59 3.78 -34.79
C PRO A 185 18.81 4.46 -34.15
N ALA A 186 19.95 4.57 -34.85
CA ALA A 186 21.12 5.31 -34.37
C ALA A 186 20.94 6.84 -34.42
N GLU A 187 20.04 7.34 -35.28
CA GLU A 187 19.74 8.76 -35.44
C GLU A 187 18.37 9.15 -34.86
N THR A 188 17.44 8.19 -34.79
CA THR A 188 16.07 8.39 -34.31
C THR A 188 15.76 7.42 -33.18
N GLN A 189 15.47 7.95 -31.99
CA GLN A 189 15.01 7.14 -30.88
C GLN A 189 13.58 6.67 -31.12
N TYR A 190 13.36 5.35 -31.15
CA TYR A 190 12.01 4.83 -31.24
C TYR A 190 11.35 4.80 -29.86
N LEU A 191 10.09 5.23 -29.84
CA LEU A 191 9.23 5.24 -28.67
C LEU A 191 8.02 4.34 -28.91
N GLY A 192 7.58 3.65 -27.87
CA GLY A 192 6.43 2.76 -27.89
C GLY A 192 5.51 2.94 -26.69
N THR A 193 4.51 2.09 -26.65
CA THR A 193 3.62 1.88 -25.48
C THR A 193 3.88 0.48 -24.92
N GLN A 194 3.15 0.06 -23.89
CA GLN A 194 3.22 -1.31 -23.37
C GLN A 194 2.95 -2.38 -24.43
N LEU A 195 2.40 -2.04 -25.60
CA LEU A 195 2.32 -2.97 -26.74
C LEU A 195 3.70 -3.50 -27.19
N TRP A 196 4.77 -2.82 -26.82
CA TRP A 196 6.16 -3.25 -27.03
C TRP A 196 6.66 -4.27 -26.00
N GLU A 197 5.86 -4.56 -24.97
CA GLU A 197 6.17 -5.56 -23.94
C GLU A 197 5.94 -7.00 -24.43
N ASP A 198 6.50 -7.31 -25.60
CA ASP A 198 6.45 -8.59 -26.27
C ASP A 198 7.90 -9.05 -26.54
N PRO A 199 8.39 -10.12 -25.89
CA PRO A 199 9.73 -10.66 -26.11
C PRO A 199 10.01 -11.03 -27.58
N GLY A 200 8.98 -11.30 -28.39
CA GLY A 200 9.11 -11.56 -29.81
C GLY A 200 9.65 -10.37 -30.61
N LEU A 201 9.43 -9.14 -30.13
CA LEU A 201 9.87 -7.91 -30.80
C LEU A 201 11.38 -7.70 -30.75
N GLY A 202 12.07 -8.21 -29.70
CA GLY A 202 13.52 -8.10 -29.58
C GLY A 202 14.30 -8.82 -30.70
N ARG A 203 13.63 -9.71 -31.46
CA ARG A 203 14.21 -10.35 -32.65
C ARG A 203 14.39 -9.40 -33.82
N GLU A 204 13.63 -8.31 -33.85
CA GLU A 204 13.74 -7.28 -34.86
C GLU A 204 14.77 -6.24 -34.41
N ASN A 205 15.96 -6.29 -35.02
CA ASN A 205 17.09 -5.44 -34.64
C ASN A 205 16.75 -3.94 -34.73
N ALA A 206 15.85 -3.54 -35.63
CA ALA A 206 15.45 -2.14 -35.75
C ALA A 206 14.76 -1.60 -34.48
N LEU A 207 14.14 -2.46 -33.68
CA LEU A 207 13.42 -2.06 -32.46
C LEU A 207 14.29 -2.10 -31.20
N VAL A 208 15.45 -2.78 -31.26
CA VAL A 208 16.38 -2.88 -30.13
C VAL A 208 16.91 -1.49 -29.78
N GLY A 209 16.84 -1.14 -28.50
CA GLY A 209 17.14 0.21 -28.01
C GLY A 209 15.92 1.13 -27.90
N GLY A 210 14.75 0.70 -28.39
CA GLY A 210 13.52 1.49 -28.29
C GLY A 210 12.96 1.58 -26.87
N TRP A 211 12.37 2.72 -26.52
CA TRP A 211 11.84 3.00 -25.19
C TRP A 211 10.33 2.98 -25.15
N PHE A 212 9.73 2.51 -24.06
CA PHE A 212 8.29 2.56 -23.90
C PHE A 212 7.88 2.73 -22.43
N GLY A 213 6.74 3.39 -22.22
CA GLY A 213 6.14 3.56 -20.90
C GLY A 213 5.26 2.36 -20.54
N ALA A 214 5.52 1.72 -19.40
CA ALA A 214 4.75 0.58 -18.89
C ALA A 214 4.95 0.41 -17.38
N PRO A 215 4.09 -0.34 -16.66
CA PRO A 215 4.36 -0.70 -15.27
C PRO A 215 5.67 -1.48 -15.11
N GLU A 216 6.26 -1.42 -13.92
CA GLU A 216 7.46 -2.18 -13.60
C GLU A 216 7.21 -3.70 -13.68
N ARG A 217 8.22 -4.44 -14.16
CA ARG A 217 8.07 -5.85 -14.52
C ARG A 217 8.34 -6.83 -13.38
N GLU A 218 8.89 -6.38 -12.25
CA GLU A 218 9.35 -7.29 -11.20
C GLU A 218 8.18 -8.10 -10.61
N GLY A 219 7.11 -7.43 -10.19
CA GLY A 219 5.90 -8.07 -9.67
C GLY A 219 5.26 -9.01 -10.69
N TRP A 220 5.11 -8.56 -11.94
CA TRP A 220 4.59 -9.39 -13.02
C TRP A 220 5.45 -10.62 -13.32
N THR A 221 6.77 -10.49 -13.31
CA THR A 221 7.68 -11.60 -13.60
C THR A 221 7.57 -12.70 -12.54
N GLN A 222 7.50 -12.32 -11.27
CA GLN A 222 7.28 -13.25 -10.16
C GLN A 222 5.92 -13.94 -10.27
N TRP A 223 4.86 -13.16 -10.54
CA TRP A 223 3.51 -13.67 -10.71
C TRP A 223 3.37 -14.61 -11.93
N ALA A 224 3.93 -14.25 -13.08
CA ALA A 224 3.90 -15.04 -14.30
C ALA A 224 4.69 -16.36 -14.16
N ALA A 225 5.76 -16.38 -13.37
CA ALA A 225 6.47 -17.61 -13.02
C ALA A 225 5.56 -18.57 -12.23
N ARG A 226 4.90 -18.08 -11.18
CA ARG A 226 3.90 -18.86 -10.41
C ARG A 226 2.74 -19.34 -11.30
N TYR A 227 2.21 -18.46 -12.15
CA TYR A 227 1.13 -18.82 -13.08
C TYR A 227 1.55 -19.99 -13.99
N ARG A 228 2.75 -19.93 -14.56
CA ARG A 228 3.28 -21.00 -15.42
C ARG A 228 3.55 -22.30 -14.68
N GLU A 229 3.95 -22.23 -13.42
CA GLU A 229 4.10 -23.43 -12.59
C GLU A 229 2.74 -24.12 -12.34
N LEU A 230 1.69 -23.33 -12.09
CA LEU A 230 0.34 -23.84 -11.83
C LEU A 230 -0.40 -24.31 -13.08
N TYR A 231 -0.28 -23.59 -14.20
CA TYR A 231 -1.12 -23.78 -15.38
C TYR A 231 -0.35 -24.25 -16.63
N GLY A 232 0.98 -24.33 -16.57
CA GLY A 232 1.82 -24.84 -17.67
C GLY A 232 2.04 -23.88 -18.84
N GLU A 233 1.52 -22.66 -18.77
CA GLU A 233 1.63 -21.64 -19.83
C GLU A 233 2.00 -20.26 -19.28
N THR A 234 2.52 -19.38 -20.14
CA THR A 234 2.82 -17.99 -19.73
C THR A 234 1.55 -17.16 -19.87
N PRO A 235 1.11 -16.44 -18.81
CA PRO A 235 -0.10 -15.66 -18.90
C PRO A 235 0.09 -14.48 -19.87
N PRO A 236 -0.96 -14.08 -20.62
CA PRO A 236 -0.90 -12.85 -21.39
C PRO A 236 -0.78 -11.65 -20.44
N ARG A 237 -0.15 -10.56 -20.90
CA ARG A 237 0.08 -9.37 -20.07
C ARG A 237 -1.20 -8.83 -19.43
N LEU A 238 -2.29 -8.79 -20.19
CA LEU A 238 -3.61 -8.34 -19.76
C LEU A 238 -4.18 -9.13 -18.57
N ALA A 239 -3.74 -10.37 -18.35
CA ALA A 239 -4.25 -11.20 -17.25
C ALA A 239 -3.91 -10.62 -15.86
N SER A 240 -2.90 -9.74 -15.74
CA SER A 240 -2.63 -9.03 -14.50
C SER A 240 -3.78 -8.11 -14.10
N LEU A 241 -4.48 -7.47 -15.05
CA LEU A 241 -5.64 -6.61 -14.76
C LEU A 241 -6.78 -7.41 -14.13
N ALA A 242 -7.06 -8.60 -14.68
CA ALA A 242 -8.09 -9.48 -14.15
C ALA A 242 -7.70 -10.04 -12.77
N TYR A 243 -6.41 -10.35 -12.57
CA TYR A 243 -5.90 -10.76 -11.27
C TYR A 243 -6.06 -9.64 -10.24
N ASP A 244 -5.56 -8.43 -10.52
CA ASP A 244 -5.60 -7.27 -9.62
C ASP A 244 -7.03 -6.90 -9.24
N ALA A 245 -7.94 -6.83 -10.21
CA ALA A 245 -9.34 -6.50 -9.96
C ALA A 245 -10.05 -7.58 -9.12
N THR A 246 -9.71 -8.86 -9.33
CA THR A 246 -10.25 -9.97 -8.53
C THR A 246 -9.66 -9.98 -7.12
N ALA A 247 -8.37 -9.70 -6.97
CA ALA A 247 -7.70 -9.63 -5.68
C ALA A 247 -8.28 -8.48 -4.84
N LEU A 248 -8.43 -7.29 -5.43
CA LEU A 248 -9.12 -6.16 -4.81
C LEU A 248 -10.51 -6.55 -4.29
N ALA A 249 -11.33 -7.16 -5.16
CA ALA A 249 -12.68 -7.59 -4.80
C ALA A 249 -12.66 -8.59 -3.63
N ALA A 250 -11.77 -9.58 -3.68
CA ALA A 250 -11.62 -10.60 -2.66
C ALA A 250 -11.15 -10.04 -1.31
N VAL A 251 -10.24 -9.07 -1.32
CA VAL A 251 -9.75 -8.40 -0.10
C VAL A 251 -10.89 -7.68 0.61
N LEU A 252 -11.64 -6.84 -0.12
CA LEU A 252 -12.79 -6.11 0.45
C LEU A 252 -13.87 -7.08 0.98
N ALA A 253 -14.14 -8.17 0.26
CA ALA A 253 -15.07 -9.21 0.72
C ALA A 253 -14.62 -9.93 1.99
N ARG A 254 -13.32 -10.18 2.13
CA ARG A 254 -12.76 -10.82 3.31
C ARG A 254 -12.80 -9.90 4.53
N GLU A 255 -12.47 -8.62 4.36
CA GLU A 255 -12.51 -7.62 5.44
C GLU A 255 -13.94 -7.42 5.96
N ALA A 256 -14.92 -7.30 5.07
CA ALA A 256 -16.33 -7.22 5.45
C ALA A 256 -16.79 -8.49 6.17
N GLY A 257 -16.41 -9.67 5.67
CA GLY A 257 -16.70 -10.95 6.30
C GLY A 257 -16.14 -11.07 7.73
N GLN A 258 -14.90 -10.61 7.96
CA GLN A 258 -14.29 -10.56 9.29
C GLN A 258 -15.02 -9.61 10.25
N ALA A 259 -15.60 -8.54 9.72
CA ALA A 259 -16.44 -7.61 10.48
C ALA A 259 -17.89 -8.10 10.68
N GLY A 260 -18.26 -9.26 10.12
CA GLY A 260 -19.64 -9.78 10.15
C GLY A 260 -20.61 -8.95 9.30
N GLN A 261 -20.10 -8.28 8.26
CA GLN A 261 -20.82 -7.38 7.38
C GLN A 261 -20.81 -7.92 5.93
N ALA A 262 -21.75 -7.44 5.12
CA ALA A 262 -21.69 -7.67 3.67
C ALA A 262 -20.60 -6.78 3.05
N PRO A 263 -19.89 -7.24 2.01
CA PRO A 263 -18.94 -6.40 1.29
C PRO A 263 -19.60 -5.11 0.82
N ASP A 264 -19.00 -3.97 1.19
CA ASP A 264 -19.36 -2.69 0.62
C ASP A 264 -18.38 -2.36 -0.51
N TYR A 265 -18.87 -2.43 -1.74
CA TYR A 265 -18.12 -1.97 -2.93
C TYR A 265 -18.50 -0.53 -3.30
N ALA A 266 -18.96 0.27 -2.33
CA ALA A 266 -19.19 1.69 -2.53
C ALA A 266 -17.95 2.38 -3.09
N THR A 267 -18.20 3.48 -3.82
CA THR A 267 -17.14 4.31 -4.40
C THR A 267 -16.03 4.64 -3.39
N ALA A 268 -16.37 4.93 -2.13
CA ALA A 268 -15.38 5.30 -1.11
C ALA A 268 -14.37 4.18 -0.83
N GLU A 269 -14.83 2.93 -0.74
CA GLU A 269 -13.97 1.75 -0.53
C GLU A 269 -13.14 1.44 -1.77
N LEU A 270 -13.74 1.56 -2.96
CA LEU A 270 -13.03 1.30 -4.22
C LEU A 270 -12.00 2.39 -4.56
N THR A 271 -12.14 3.61 -4.04
CA THR A 271 -11.24 4.74 -4.34
C THR A 271 -10.36 5.15 -3.16
N ASP A 272 -9.84 4.17 -2.41
CA ASP A 272 -8.93 4.42 -1.29
C ASP A 272 -7.76 5.32 -1.75
N PRO A 273 -7.48 6.46 -1.07
CA PRO A 273 -6.39 7.35 -1.43
C PRO A 273 -4.99 6.73 -1.36
N ASN A 274 -4.79 5.69 -0.55
CA ASN A 274 -3.54 4.91 -0.46
C ASN A 274 -3.38 3.93 -1.65
N GLY A 275 -4.48 3.64 -2.34
CA GLY A 275 -4.53 2.71 -3.45
C GLY A 275 -4.45 1.26 -2.99
N PHE A 276 -4.14 0.38 -3.93
CA PHE A 276 -4.17 -1.06 -3.77
C PHE A 276 -2.94 -1.70 -4.37
N ALA A 277 -2.62 -2.82 -3.76
CA ALA A 277 -1.56 -3.70 -4.16
C ALA A 277 -1.90 -4.55 -5.41
N GLY A 278 -1.29 -4.27 -6.56
CA GLY A 278 -1.38 -5.12 -7.77
C GLY A 278 -0.10 -5.89 -8.16
N VAL A 279 -0.26 -6.82 -9.10
CA VAL A 279 0.84 -7.54 -9.80
C VAL A 279 1.75 -6.55 -10.54
N ASP A 280 1.16 -5.48 -11.06
CA ASP A 280 1.84 -4.39 -11.76
C ASP A 280 2.23 -3.23 -10.84
N GLY A 281 2.40 -3.51 -9.56
CA GLY A 281 2.66 -2.51 -8.54
C GLY A 281 1.39 -1.83 -8.03
N ILE A 282 1.57 -0.74 -7.31
CA ILE A 282 0.47 0.00 -6.69
C ILE A 282 -0.41 0.63 -7.76
N PHE A 283 -1.72 0.49 -7.60
CA PHE A 283 -2.70 1.15 -8.43
C PHE A 283 -3.79 1.79 -7.58
N ARG A 284 -4.42 2.84 -8.09
CA ARG A 284 -5.49 3.53 -7.37
C ARG A 284 -6.65 3.80 -8.30
N LEU A 285 -7.87 3.48 -7.85
CA LEU A 285 -9.06 3.87 -8.59
C LEU A 285 -9.45 5.29 -8.18
N SER A 286 -9.74 6.14 -9.15
CA SER A 286 -10.11 7.54 -8.94
C SER A 286 -11.62 7.72 -8.95
N GLY A 287 -12.11 8.77 -8.28
CA GLY A 287 -13.54 9.10 -8.24
C GLY A 287 -14.17 9.44 -9.60
N ASP A 288 -13.34 9.76 -10.60
CA ASP A 288 -13.75 10.00 -11.98
C ASP A 288 -13.93 8.70 -12.80
N GLY A 289 -13.61 7.55 -12.22
CA GLY A 289 -13.72 6.23 -12.86
C GLY A 289 -12.49 5.83 -13.67
N THR A 290 -11.34 6.45 -13.43
CA THR A 290 -10.05 6.02 -13.99
C THR A 290 -9.23 5.24 -12.97
N ALA A 291 -8.14 4.62 -13.43
CA ALA A 291 -7.13 4.02 -12.56
C ALA A 291 -5.76 4.66 -12.81
N GLU A 292 -5.07 4.97 -11.73
CA GLU A 292 -3.70 5.47 -11.74
C GLU A 292 -2.74 4.34 -11.40
N ARG A 293 -1.61 4.27 -12.12
CA ARG A 293 -0.53 3.29 -11.90
C ARG A 293 0.82 3.96 -12.11
N GLY A 294 1.82 3.55 -11.33
CA GLY A 294 3.21 3.94 -11.57
C GLY A 294 3.73 3.36 -12.88
N LEU A 295 4.29 4.22 -13.74
CA LEU A 295 4.85 3.80 -15.03
C LEU A 295 6.36 4.04 -15.04
N ALA A 296 7.12 3.00 -15.34
CA ALA A 296 8.54 3.05 -15.63
C ALA A 296 8.79 3.37 -17.11
N VAL A 297 10.04 3.69 -17.43
CA VAL A 297 10.54 3.66 -18.80
C VAL A 297 11.37 2.40 -18.96
N LEU A 298 10.96 1.58 -19.92
CA LEU A 298 11.59 0.32 -20.25
C LEU A 298 12.26 0.43 -21.62
N GLU A 299 13.36 -0.30 -21.80
CA GLU A 299 14.01 -0.46 -23.10
C GLU A 299 13.89 -1.89 -23.61
N LEU A 300 13.51 -2.02 -24.87
CA LEU A 300 13.52 -3.30 -25.57
C LEU A 300 14.96 -3.69 -25.92
N GLN A 301 15.42 -4.81 -25.38
CA GLN A 301 16.66 -5.48 -25.78
C GLN A 301 16.36 -6.70 -26.66
N ARG A 302 17.41 -7.26 -27.26
CA ARG A 302 17.29 -8.42 -28.13
C ARG A 302 16.58 -9.62 -27.50
N ASP A 303 16.91 -9.92 -26.24
CA ASP A 303 16.41 -11.08 -25.51
C ASP A 303 15.77 -10.71 -24.15
N ALA A 304 15.60 -9.41 -23.89
CA ALA A 304 15.13 -8.90 -22.60
C ALA A 304 14.40 -7.57 -22.76
N ILE A 305 13.74 -7.14 -21.69
CA ILE A 305 13.25 -5.77 -21.54
C ILE A 305 13.90 -5.25 -20.27
N GLU A 306 14.68 -4.19 -20.40
CA GLU A 306 15.47 -3.61 -19.31
C GLU A 306 14.80 -2.37 -18.73
N LEU A 307 14.98 -2.16 -17.43
CA LEU A 307 14.55 -0.93 -16.78
C LEU A 307 15.53 0.21 -17.13
N ARG A 308 15.02 1.31 -17.69
CA ARG A 308 15.79 2.55 -17.91
C ARG A 308 15.57 3.56 -16.82
N GLU A 309 14.33 3.73 -16.40
CA GLU A 309 13.99 4.58 -15.28
C GLU A 309 12.80 3.98 -14.54
N ALA A 310 12.95 3.81 -13.23
CA ALA A 310 11.87 3.36 -12.34
C ALA A 310 10.63 4.26 -12.49
N ALA A 311 9.47 3.72 -12.11
CA ALA A 311 8.31 4.57 -11.92
C ALA A 311 8.64 5.65 -10.89
N PRO A 312 8.39 6.94 -11.18
CA PRO A 312 8.55 7.97 -10.16
C PRO A 312 7.71 7.56 -8.94
N PRO A 313 8.29 7.56 -7.74
CA PRO A 313 7.48 7.28 -6.56
C PRO A 313 6.43 8.38 -6.44
N MET A 314 5.21 8.01 -6.05
CA MET A 314 4.20 9.00 -5.67
C MET A 314 4.81 9.96 -4.65
N ILE A 315 4.46 11.24 -4.72
CA ILE A 315 5.06 12.26 -3.88
C ILE A 315 4.14 12.58 -2.70
N ALA A 316 4.65 12.38 -1.50
CA ALA A 316 4.10 12.91 -0.27
C ALA A 316 4.69 14.31 0.00
N VAL A 317 3.85 15.34 0.02
CA VAL A 317 4.18 16.68 0.50
C VAL A 317 3.68 16.80 1.93
N ILE A 318 4.62 16.90 2.87
CA ILE A 318 4.37 17.08 4.30
C ILE A 318 4.62 18.55 4.62
N PHE A 319 3.54 19.28 4.91
CA PHE A 319 3.57 20.70 5.25
C PHE A 319 3.18 20.88 6.72
N GLU A 320 4.18 21.08 7.56
CA GLU A 320 3.99 21.48 8.96
C GLU A 320 3.98 22.99 9.07
N LEU A 321 3.09 23.54 9.88
CA LEU A 321 3.04 24.97 10.14
C LEU A 321 2.54 25.26 11.55
N THR A 322 2.94 26.41 12.05
CA THR A 322 2.39 27.01 13.27
C THR A 322 1.77 28.35 12.88
N PRO A 323 0.45 28.54 13.00
CA PRO A 323 -0.16 29.85 12.77
C PRO A 323 0.32 30.86 13.81
N LYS A 324 0.35 32.14 13.44
CA LYS A 324 0.48 33.23 14.41
C LYS A 324 -0.74 33.22 15.37
N PRO A 325 -0.58 33.73 16.61
CA PRO A 325 -1.68 33.79 17.57
C PRO A 325 -2.94 34.42 16.99
N GLY A 326 -4.08 33.74 17.10
CA GLY A 326 -5.38 34.19 16.58
C GLY A 326 -5.58 34.07 15.06
N ARG A 327 -4.60 33.57 14.30
CA ARG A 327 -4.67 33.45 12.82
C ARG A 327 -4.98 32.03 12.31
N ARG A 328 -5.33 31.11 13.21
CA ARG A 328 -5.64 29.71 12.87
C ARG A 328 -6.82 29.62 11.89
N ASP A 329 -7.92 30.30 12.21
CA ASP A 329 -9.14 30.23 11.41
C ASP A 329 -8.95 30.89 10.04
N ASP A 330 -8.19 31.98 9.98
CA ASP A 330 -7.79 32.64 8.73
C ASP A 330 -7.02 31.68 7.80
N TYR A 331 -6.09 30.88 8.36
CA TYR A 331 -5.39 29.85 7.61
C TYR A 331 -6.35 28.75 7.12
N LEU A 332 -7.25 28.26 7.97
CA LEU A 332 -8.21 27.22 7.60
C LEU A 332 -9.18 27.70 6.52
N ALA A 333 -9.61 28.96 6.57
CA ALA A 333 -10.44 29.59 5.54
C ALA A 333 -9.68 29.66 4.21
N MET A 334 -8.44 30.15 4.20
CA MET A 334 -7.60 30.19 3.00
C MET A 334 -7.36 28.78 2.42
N ALA A 335 -7.17 27.77 3.28
CA ALA A 335 -7.02 26.38 2.85
C ALA A 335 -8.31 25.80 2.25
N ALA A 336 -9.48 26.18 2.79
CA ALA A 336 -10.78 25.79 2.25
C ALA A 336 -11.07 26.43 0.89
N GLU A 337 -10.68 27.70 0.69
CA GLU A 337 -10.82 28.39 -0.60
C GLU A 337 -10.00 27.73 -1.72
N LEU A 338 -8.81 27.21 -1.39
CA LEU A 338 -7.95 26.52 -2.36
C LEU A 338 -8.41 25.09 -2.66
N ARG A 339 -9.25 24.48 -1.80
CA ARG A 339 -9.60 23.07 -1.90
C ARG A 339 -10.24 22.67 -3.25
N PRO A 340 -11.22 23.42 -3.81
CA PRO A 340 -11.79 23.07 -5.10
C PRO A 340 -10.79 23.12 -6.26
N LEU A 341 -9.82 24.04 -6.19
CA LEU A 341 -8.75 24.15 -7.19
C LEU A 341 -7.72 23.03 -7.05
N LEU A 342 -7.43 22.64 -5.81
CA LEU A 342 -6.54 21.54 -5.49
C LEU A 342 -7.12 20.21 -5.98
N GLU A 343 -8.41 19.96 -5.72
CA GLU A 343 -9.13 18.76 -6.16
C GLU A 343 -9.22 18.64 -7.70
N GLN A 344 -9.07 19.75 -8.43
CA GLN A 344 -9.03 19.78 -9.89
C GLN A 344 -7.60 19.82 -10.45
N ALA A 345 -6.58 19.85 -9.60
CA ALA A 345 -5.19 19.93 -10.04
C ALA A 345 -4.76 18.58 -10.63
N ASP A 346 -4.16 18.63 -11.83
CA ASP A 346 -3.59 17.46 -12.48
C ASP A 346 -2.55 16.79 -11.58
N GLY A 347 -2.75 15.50 -11.29
CA GLY A 347 -1.88 14.68 -10.45
C GLY A 347 -2.04 14.87 -8.94
N PHE A 348 -3.05 15.61 -8.47
CA PHE A 348 -3.41 15.65 -7.05
C PHE A 348 -4.15 14.35 -6.66
N ILE A 349 -3.71 13.72 -5.56
CA ILE A 349 -4.21 12.42 -5.11
C ILE A 349 -5.13 12.59 -3.90
N SER A 350 -4.61 13.17 -2.82
CA SER A 350 -5.33 13.34 -1.55
C SER A 350 -4.69 14.42 -0.70
N ILE A 351 -5.45 14.91 0.29
CA ILE A 351 -4.91 15.77 1.35
C ILE A 351 -5.60 15.49 2.68
N GLU A 352 -4.79 15.28 3.71
CA GLU A 352 -5.21 15.14 5.09
C GLU A 352 -4.60 16.23 5.95
N ARG A 353 -5.28 16.59 7.03
CA ARG A 353 -4.81 17.58 7.99
C ARG A 353 -4.93 17.07 9.41
N PHE A 354 -3.86 17.29 10.16
CA PHE A 354 -3.71 16.86 11.54
C PHE A 354 -3.32 18.07 12.40
N GLU A 355 -3.71 18.02 13.66
CA GLU A 355 -3.18 18.91 14.70
C GLU A 355 -2.25 18.10 15.61
N SER A 356 -1.11 18.67 15.94
CA SER A 356 -0.15 18.04 16.85
C SER A 356 -0.73 17.96 18.26
N LEU A 357 -0.74 16.75 18.84
CA LEU A 357 -1.11 16.54 20.23
C LEU A 357 -0.01 17.00 21.21
N SER A 358 1.25 16.99 20.78
CA SER A 358 2.40 17.37 21.63
C SER A 358 2.79 18.85 21.53
N GLN A 359 2.35 19.54 20.47
CA GLN A 359 2.58 20.97 20.24
C GLN A 359 1.25 21.63 19.83
N PRO A 360 0.39 21.99 20.79
CA PRO A 360 -0.94 22.54 20.51
C PRO A 360 -0.88 23.74 19.56
N GLY A 361 -1.75 23.77 18.55
CA GLY A 361 -1.76 24.80 17.51
C GLY A 361 -0.79 24.57 16.34
N LYS A 362 0.14 23.61 16.42
CA LYS A 362 0.93 23.17 15.25
C LYS A 362 0.07 22.25 14.39
N LEU A 363 -0.02 22.56 13.10
CA LEU A 363 -0.78 21.81 12.11
C LEU A 363 0.15 21.09 11.14
N LEU A 364 -0.29 19.95 10.63
CA LEU A 364 0.36 19.21 9.56
C LEU A 364 -0.66 18.97 8.45
N SER A 365 -0.33 19.36 7.22
CA SER A 365 -1.03 18.94 6.02
C SER A 365 -0.18 17.90 5.30
N LEU A 366 -0.71 16.70 5.10
CA LEU A 366 -0.11 15.65 4.28
C LEU A 366 -0.89 15.61 2.97
N SER A 367 -0.25 15.91 1.86
CA SER A 367 -0.87 15.74 0.54
C SER A 367 -0.08 14.77 -0.32
N ILE A 368 -0.77 13.90 -1.01
CA ILE A 368 -0.19 12.91 -1.91
C ILE A 368 -0.40 13.37 -3.35
N TRP A 369 0.57 13.06 -4.21
CA TRP A 369 0.61 13.50 -5.60
C TRP A 369 1.19 12.39 -6.48
N ARG A 370 0.75 12.33 -7.73
CA ARG A 370 1.21 11.35 -8.72
C ARG A 370 2.73 11.42 -8.92
N ASP A 371 3.26 12.63 -9.03
CA ASP A 371 4.67 12.89 -9.32
C ASP A 371 5.09 14.33 -8.90
N GLU A 372 6.39 14.62 -8.96
CA GLU A 372 6.90 15.95 -8.58
C GLU A 372 6.51 17.05 -9.58
N ALA A 373 6.26 16.70 -10.85
CA ALA A 373 5.85 17.66 -11.87
C ALA A 373 4.44 18.21 -11.55
N ALA A 374 3.51 17.36 -11.11
CA ALA A 374 2.19 17.74 -10.61
C ALA A 374 2.29 18.69 -9.41
N VAL A 375 3.14 18.37 -8.42
CA VAL A 375 3.41 19.25 -7.27
C VAL A 375 3.94 20.61 -7.74
N ARG A 376 4.86 20.62 -8.71
CA ARG A 376 5.45 21.85 -9.26
C ARG A 376 4.41 22.68 -10.02
N ALA A 377 3.55 22.05 -10.81
CA ALA A 377 2.46 22.73 -11.51
C ALA A 377 1.50 23.39 -10.52
N TRP A 378 1.07 22.66 -9.49
CA TRP A 378 0.23 23.21 -8.42
C TRP A 378 0.88 24.39 -7.69
N ARG A 379 2.18 24.29 -7.37
CA ARG A 379 2.95 25.41 -6.77
C ARG A 379 3.03 26.64 -7.68
N CYS A 380 2.83 26.48 -8.97
CA CYS A 380 2.86 27.57 -9.95
C CYS A 380 1.48 28.18 -10.23
N THR A 381 0.39 27.59 -9.75
CA THR A 381 -0.96 28.15 -9.85
C THR A 381 -1.04 29.51 -9.16
N GLY A 382 -1.57 30.52 -9.85
CA GLY A 382 -1.57 31.91 -9.37
C GLY A 382 -2.20 32.11 -7.99
N GLN A 383 -3.37 31.48 -7.75
CA GLN A 383 -4.06 31.54 -6.46
C GLN A 383 -3.27 30.86 -5.33
N HIS A 384 -2.66 29.71 -5.61
CA HIS A 384 -1.82 29.03 -4.63
C HIS A 384 -0.53 29.82 -4.34
N ARG A 385 0.09 30.45 -5.34
CA ARG A 385 1.23 31.38 -5.12
C ARG A 385 0.85 32.57 -4.24
N ALA A 386 -0.34 33.14 -4.46
CA ALA A 386 -0.85 34.23 -3.62
C ALA A 386 -1.06 33.78 -2.18
N ALA A 387 -1.68 32.61 -1.97
CA ALA A 387 -1.86 32.01 -0.65
C ALA A 387 -0.52 31.70 0.05
N GLN A 388 0.48 31.20 -0.69
CA GLN A 388 1.83 30.99 -0.16
C GLN A 388 2.49 32.30 0.29
N ALA A 389 2.30 33.38 -0.48
CA ALA A 389 2.82 34.70 -0.13
C ALA A 389 2.12 35.25 1.13
N CYS A 390 0.79 35.22 1.16
CA CYS A 390 -0.03 35.62 2.31
C CYS A 390 0.34 34.80 3.56
N GLY A 391 0.42 33.48 3.43
CA GLY A 391 0.81 32.57 4.49
C GLY A 391 2.12 32.96 5.18
N ARG A 392 3.18 33.15 4.37
CA ARG A 392 4.52 33.53 4.88
C ARG A 392 4.55 34.93 5.50
N ALA A 393 3.84 35.90 4.92
CA ALA A 393 3.88 37.27 5.39
C ALA A 393 3.02 37.45 6.66
N GLU A 394 1.82 36.87 6.67
CA GLU A 394 0.75 37.30 7.57
C GLU A 394 0.25 36.22 8.52
N LEU A 395 0.31 34.94 8.14
CA LEU A 395 -0.40 33.88 8.86
C LEU A 395 0.50 32.95 9.66
N PHE A 396 1.73 32.67 9.22
CA PHE A 396 2.60 31.67 9.85
C PHE A 396 3.62 32.32 10.78
N SER A 397 3.80 31.75 11.97
CA SER A 397 4.93 32.04 12.86
C SER A 397 6.12 31.14 12.55
N ASP A 398 5.85 29.91 12.10
CA ASP A 398 6.85 28.96 11.60
C ASP A 398 6.22 28.02 10.57
N TYR A 399 7.01 27.48 9.64
CA TYR A 399 6.59 26.39 8.78
C TYR A 399 7.76 25.54 8.28
N ARG A 400 7.49 24.26 8.02
CA ARG A 400 8.42 23.31 7.41
C ARG A 400 7.72 22.54 6.32
N LEU A 401 8.35 22.47 5.15
CA LEU A 401 7.86 21.69 4.02
C LEU A 401 8.87 20.58 3.70
N ARG A 402 8.40 19.33 3.63
CA ARG A 402 9.17 18.15 3.24
C ARG A 402 8.46 17.49 2.06
N VAL A 403 9.24 17.03 1.08
CA VAL A 403 8.74 16.33 -0.10
C VAL A 403 9.45 14.99 -0.14
N ALA A 404 8.70 13.90 -0.13
CA ALA A 404 9.22 12.54 -0.07
C ALA A 404 8.55 11.65 -1.13
N GLY A 405 9.29 10.69 -1.67
CA GLY A 405 8.73 9.63 -2.52
C GLY A 405 8.17 8.49 -1.67
N ILE A 406 6.99 8.00 -2.02
CA ILE A 406 6.39 6.80 -1.44
C ILE A 406 7.03 5.59 -2.13
N ILE A 407 7.77 4.81 -1.34
CA ILE A 407 8.52 3.64 -1.84
C ILE A 407 7.64 2.39 -1.81
N ARG A 408 6.75 2.27 -0.82
CA ARG A 408 5.79 1.17 -0.62
C ARG A 408 4.56 1.70 0.11
N ASP A 409 3.40 1.16 -0.20
CA ASP A 409 2.12 1.40 0.48
C ASP A 409 1.36 0.08 0.47
N TYR A 410 1.00 -0.44 1.65
CA TYR A 410 0.31 -1.72 1.78
C TYR A 410 -0.51 -1.75 3.07
N GLY A 411 -1.77 -2.14 2.95
CA GLY A 411 -2.68 -2.33 4.08
C GLY A 411 -2.44 -3.65 4.83
N LEU A 412 -3.15 -3.80 5.96
CA LEU A 412 -3.11 -5.01 6.80
C LEU A 412 -3.42 -6.29 6.02
N ALA A 413 -4.30 -6.20 5.02
CA ALA A 413 -4.78 -7.32 4.22
C ALA A 413 -3.97 -7.60 2.94
N GLU A 414 -3.02 -6.73 2.60
CA GLU A 414 -2.29 -6.70 1.31
C GLU A 414 -0.83 -7.12 1.49
N ARG A 415 -0.66 -8.13 2.34
CA ARG A 415 0.62 -8.71 2.77
C ARG A 415 1.50 -9.18 1.62
N ASP A 416 0.90 -9.47 0.47
CA ASP A 416 1.57 -9.88 -0.76
C ASP A 416 2.52 -8.81 -1.30
N GLN A 417 2.44 -7.57 -0.82
CA GLN A 417 3.38 -6.48 -1.14
C GLN A 417 4.33 -6.11 0.00
N ALA A 418 4.17 -6.76 1.16
CA ALA A 418 5.14 -6.65 2.24
C ALA A 418 6.50 -7.21 1.76
N PRO A 419 7.61 -6.72 2.34
CA PRO A 419 8.94 -7.26 2.11
C PRO A 419 8.96 -8.80 2.16
N ALA A 420 9.74 -9.44 1.28
CA ALA A 420 9.67 -10.88 1.04
C ALA A 420 9.99 -11.72 2.30
N ASP A 421 10.84 -11.19 3.16
CA ASP A 421 11.13 -11.71 4.50
C ASP A 421 9.90 -11.70 5.41
N SER A 422 9.07 -10.67 5.31
CA SER A 422 7.79 -10.60 6.01
C SER A 422 6.81 -11.68 5.53
N ARG A 423 6.63 -11.87 4.21
CA ARG A 423 5.64 -12.81 3.62
C ARG A 423 5.87 -14.27 4.00
N ALA A 424 7.11 -14.74 3.86
CA ALA A 424 7.47 -16.15 4.08
C ALA A 424 7.14 -16.68 5.49
N LEU A 425 7.10 -15.79 6.48
CA LEU A 425 6.81 -16.14 7.87
C LEU A 425 5.30 -16.34 8.12
N HIS A 426 4.42 -15.70 7.36
CA HIS A 426 2.97 -15.81 7.57
C HIS A 426 2.32 -17.00 6.86
N ASP A 427 2.74 -17.34 5.64
CA ASP A 427 2.14 -18.46 4.88
C ASP A 427 2.31 -19.81 5.61
N ALA A 428 3.47 -20.02 6.25
CA ALA A 428 3.78 -21.23 7.01
C ALA A 428 2.93 -21.42 8.29
N ALA A 429 2.28 -20.35 8.77
CA ALA A 429 1.43 -20.38 9.96
C ALA A 429 -0.03 -20.73 9.62
N SER A 430 -0.52 -20.30 8.45
CA SER A 430 -1.90 -20.55 7.99
C SER A 430 -2.15 -22.04 7.69
N GLU A 431 -1.21 -22.75 7.04
CA GLU A 431 -1.34 -24.19 6.75
C GLU A 431 -1.46 -25.08 7.99
N ARG A 432 -0.99 -24.61 9.15
CA ARG A 432 -1.06 -25.37 10.41
C ARG A 432 -2.40 -25.25 11.11
N ARG A 433 -3.17 -24.19 10.84
CA ARG A 433 -4.46 -23.92 11.50
C ARG A 433 -5.63 -24.72 10.93
N GLU A 434 -5.65 -25.00 9.63
CA GLU A 434 -6.72 -25.80 8.99
C GLU A 434 -6.81 -27.25 9.51
N LYS A 435 -5.73 -27.79 10.09
CA LYS A 435 -5.65 -29.21 10.49
C LYS A 435 -6.22 -29.55 11.86
N ALA A 436 -6.64 -28.58 12.68
CA ALA A 436 -7.00 -28.83 14.07
C ALA A 436 -8.34 -28.17 14.45
N GLY A 437 -9.45 -28.86 14.22
CA GLY A 437 -10.80 -28.42 14.65
C GLY A 437 -11.02 -28.47 16.18
N THR A 438 -11.88 -27.57 16.67
CA THR A 438 -12.18 -27.25 18.08
C THR A 438 -13.35 -28.08 18.65
N PRO A 439 -13.36 -28.46 19.95
CA PRO A 439 -14.17 -27.75 20.97
C PRO A 439 -13.52 -27.83 22.39
N GLY A 440 -13.94 -27.18 23.48
CA GLY A 440 -15.15 -26.48 23.91
C GLY A 440 -15.10 -26.29 25.44
N THR A 441 -15.85 -25.31 25.96
CA THR A 441 -15.81 -24.68 27.30
C THR A 441 -16.75 -25.30 28.35
N ALA A 442 -16.45 -25.13 29.64
CA ALA A 442 -17.44 -25.11 30.73
C ALA A 442 -16.94 -24.38 32.00
N ALA A 443 -17.88 -23.73 32.69
CA ALA A 443 -17.74 -22.66 33.69
C ALA A 443 -18.02 -23.11 35.15
N LEU A 444 -17.88 -22.18 36.13
CA LEU A 444 -18.81 -21.79 37.24
C LEU A 444 -18.05 -21.20 38.46
N THR A 445 -18.08 -19.88 38.72
CA THR A 445 -18.96 -19.06 39.62
C THR A 445 -18.71 -19.08 41.15
N GLY A 446 -18.64 -17.89 41.78
CA GLY A 446 -19.27 -17.61 43.10
C GLY A 446 -18.60 -16.64 44.11
N ALA A 447 -19.00 -15.35 44.08
CA ALA A 447 -19.32 -14.35 45.16
C ALA A 447 -18.92 -14.59 46.65
N ALA A 448 -18.68 -13.61 47.54
CA ALA A 448 -18.73 -12.14 47.59
C ALA A 448 -18.19 -11.62 48.96
N GLY A 449 -17.79 -10.34 49.07
CA GLY A 449 -18.19 -9.49 50.22
C GLY A 449 -17.14 -8.67 51.00
N ALA A 450 -17.17 -7.35 50.75
CA ALA A 450 -17.10 -6.21 51.68
C ALA A 450 -15.73 -5.57 52.08
N ASP A 451 -15.65 -4.31 51.66
CA ASP A 451 -14.67 -3.23 51.84
C ASP A 451 -14.54 -2.68 53.28
N THR A 452 -13.29 -2.47 53.71
CA THR A 452 -12.89 -1.31 54.52
C THR A 452 -11.43 -0.92 54.23
N SER A 453 -11.20 0.30 53.75
CA SER A 453 -9.98 1.14 53.95
C SER A 453 -8.63 0.50 53.59
N ASN A 454 -8.07 0.78 52.40
CA ASN A 454 -6.86 0.09 51.94
C ASN A 454 -5.54 0.89 52.15
N PRO A 455 -4.63 0.44 53.03
CA PRO A 455 -3.30 1.03 53.25
C PRO A 455 -2.24 0.59 52.22
N MET A 456 -2.62 0.17 51.00
CA MET A 456 -1.72 -0.51 50.05
C MET A 456 -1.51 0.15 48.67
N GLN A 457 -1.81 1.44 48.47
CA GLN A 457 -1.44 2.06 47.17
C GLN A 457 0.08 2.25 47.08
N GLN A 458 0.73 1.37 46.32
CA GLN A 458 2.14 1.51 45.95
C GLN A 458 2.35 2.81 45.17
N PRO A 459 3.51 3.50 45.32
CA PRO A 459 3.82 4.68 44.53
C PRO A 459 3.85 4.34 43.03
N VAL A 460 3.33 5.25 42.21
CA VAL A 460 3.34 5.13 40.74
C VAL A 460 4.79 5.08 40.26
N ARG A 461 5.11 4.07 39.44
CA ARG A 461 6.42 3.90 38.80
C ARG A 461 6.33 4.24 37.31
N ILE A 462 7.42 4.73 36.74
CA ILE A 462 7.55 5.03 35.31
C ILE A 462 8.60 4.11 34.70
N ALA A 463 8.20 3.34 33.69
CA ALA A 463 9.02 2.37 32.98
C ALA A 463 9.08 2.72 31.47
N PRO A 464 9.97 3.63 31.02
CA PRO A 464 10.03 4.01 29.63
C PRO A 464 10.52 2.86 28.75
N SER A 465 9.77 2.56 27.68
CA SER A 465 10.16 1.54 26.70
C SER A 465 11.28 2.02 25.78
N ILE A 466 12.32 1.20 25.65
CA ILE A 466 13.42 1.43 24.70
C ILE A 466 13.04 1.10 23.25
N LEU A 467 11.81 0.64 23.00
CA LEU A 467 11.28 0.36 21.65
C LEU A 467 11.28 1.61 20.75
N SER A 468 11.09 2.80 21.33
CA SER A 468 11.07 4.08 20.60
C SER A 468 12.44 4.75 20.48
N ALA A 469 13.48 4.14 21.05
CA ALA A 469 14.83 4.71 21.10
C ALA A 469 15.55 4.60 19.73
N ASP A 470 16.61 5.38 19.55
CA ASP A 470 17.53 5.18 18.42
C ASP A 470 18.34 3.88 18.64
N PHE A 471 18.04 2.86 17.83
CA PHE A 471 18.67 1.54 17.94
C PHE A 471 20.19 1.59 17.73
N ALA A 472 20.71 2.59 17.01
CA ALA A 472 22.15 2.76 16.84
C ALA A 472 22.85 3.27 18.12
N ARG A 473 22.09 3.71 19.14
CA ARG A 473 22.60 4.39 20.34
C ARG A 473 22.01 3.86 21.64
N LEU A 474 21.45 2.64 21.67
CA LEU A 474 20.72 2.09 22.83
C LEU A 474 21.46 2.17 24.17
N GLY A 475 22.78 1.95 24.21
CA GLY A 475 23.55 2.06 25.45
C GLY A 475 23.68 3.49 26.01
N GLU A 476 23.51 4.51 25.16
CA GLU A 476 23.42 5.91 25.58
C GLU A 476 21.99 6.25 26.02
N GLU A 477 20.98 5.76 25.29
CA GLU A 477 19.56 5.94 25.59
C GLU A 477 19.21 5.36 26.96
N VAL A 478 19.67 4.15 27.28
CA VAL A 478 19.48 3.53 28.61
C VAL A 478 20.12 4.36 29.73
N ARG A 479 21.32 4.90 29.51
CA ARG A 479 21.97 5.79 30.50
C ARG A 479 21.22 7.11 30.68
N ALA A 480 20.63 7.64 29.62
CA ALA A 480 19.81 8.82 29.69
C ALA A 480 18.54 8.59 30.51
N LEU A 481 17.85 7.46 30.31
CA LEU A 481 16.69 7.04 31.13
C LEU A 481 17.08 6.84 32.60
N ASP A 482 18.26 6.28 32.85
CA ASP A 482 18.80 6.12 34.20
C ASP A 482 18.95 7.50 34.89
N ALA A 483 19.68 8.41 34.26
CA ALA A 483 19.92 9.76 34.76
C ALA A 483 18.64 10.61 34.89
N ALA A 484 17.64 10.37 34.03
CA ALA A 484 16.34 11.06 34.06
C ALA A 484 15.43 10.62 35.22
N GLY A 485 15.81 9.58 35.96
CA GLY A 485 15.06 9.12 37.13
C GLY A 485 13.91 8.15 36.82
N ALA A 486 13.95 7.43 35.70
CA ALA A 486 13.04 6.30 35.45
C ALA A 486 13.06 5.28 36.61
N ASP A 487 11.99 4.56 36.87
CA ASP A 487 12.02 3.51 37.89
C ASP A 487 12.56 2.22 37.29
N TYR A 488 12.04 1.82 36.13
CA TYR A 488 12.44 0.63 35.36
C TYR A 488 12.88 1.01 33.94
N ILE A 489 13.60 0.09 33.29
CA ILE A 489 13.85 0.12 31.85
C ILE A 489 12.94 -0.93 31.22
N HIS A 490 11.93 -0.50 30.47
CA HIS A 490 10.98 -1.41 29.82
C HIS A 490 11.54 -1.85 28.46
N VAL A 491 11.45 -3.14 28.18
CA VAL A 491 12.05 -3.78 27.01
C VAL A 491 11.03 -4.67 26.33
N ASP A 492 10.47 -4.16 25.24
CA ASP A 492 9.53 -4.90 24.40
C ASP A 492 10.25 -5.85 23.44
N VAL A 493 10.08 -7.15 23.67
CA VAL A 493 10.62 -8.22 22.83
C VAL A 493 9.51 -8.74 21.93
N MET A 494 9.73 -8.62 20.63
CA MET A 494 8.78 -9.00 19.59
C MET A 494 9.48 -9.95 18.60
N ASP A 495 8.81 -11.04 18.20
CA ASP A 495 9.41 -12.14 17.43
C ASP A 495 8.90 -12.32 15.99
N GLY A 496 8.01 -11.44 15.52
CA GLY A 496 7.35 -11.58 14.21
C GLY A 496 6.31 -12.69 14.14
N HIS A 497 6.08 -13.46 15.22
CA HIS A 497 5.14 -14.56 15.30
C HIS A 497 3.96 -14.29 16.24
N PHE A 498 4.23 -13.88 17.48
CA PHE A 498 3.19 -13.46 18.44
C PHE A 498 2.64 -12.08 18.12
N VAL A 499 3.51 -11.18 17.65
CA VAL A 499 3.19 -9.87 17.07
C VAL A 499 3.96 -9.71 15.76
N PRO A 500 3.51 -8.87 14.80
CA PRO A 500 4.12 -8.78 13.47
C PRO A 500 5.49 -8.08 13.43
N ASN A 501 5.90 -7.45 14.52
CA ASN A 501 7.16 -6.72 14.66
C ASN A 501 8.30 -7.64 15.13
N ILE A 502 9.54 -7.31 14.77
CA ILE A 502 10.76 -7.92 15.35
C ILE A 502 11.59 -6.80 15.96
N THR A 503 11.96 -6.93 17.23
CA THR A 503 12.68 -5.87 17.96
C THR A 503 14.11 -6.28 18.30
N LEU A 504 14.27 -7.03 19.38
CA LEU A 504 15.56 -7.38 19.96
C LEU A 504 15.50 -8.73 20.68
N GLY A 505 16.65 -9.35 20.88
CA GLY A 505 16.76 -10.63 21.59
C GLY A 505 17.60 -10.54 22.86
N PRO A 506 17.82 -11.68 23.56
CA PRO A 506 18.57 -11.73 24.82
C PRO A 506 19.97 -11.13 24.73
N GLN A 507 20.64 -11.23 23.56
CA GLN A 507 21.97 -10.68 23.36
C GLN A 507 22.02 -9.14 23.51
N VAL A 508 20.94 -8.46 23.09
CA VAL A 508 20.84 -7.00 23.23
C VAL A 508 20.57 -6.63 24.68
N VAL A 509 19.70 -7.37 25.37
CA VAL A 509 19.46 -7.22 26.82
C VAL A 509 20.78 -7.37 27.61
N ALA A 510 21.56 -8.40 27.30
CA ALA A 510 22.86 -8.63 27.92
C ALA A 510 23.87 -7.49 27.64
N ALA A 511 23.88 -6.94 26.42
CA ALA A 511 24.71 -5.81 26.06
C ALA A 511 24.29 -4.51 26.77
N LEU A 512 23.00 -4.34 27.06
CA LEU A 512 22.46 -3.17 27.75
C LEU A 512 22.58 -3.24 29.27
N ARG A 513 22.62 -4.44 29.86
CA ARG A 513 22.69 -4.61 31.32
C ARG A 513 23.81 -3.83 32.03
N PRO A 514 25.05 -3.71 31.49
CA PRO A 514 26.10 -2.91 32.12
C PRO A 514 25.83 -1.39 32.14
N HIS A 515 24.84 -0.92 31.39
CA HIS A 515 24.56 0.51 31.22
C HIS A 515 23.54 1.07 32.23
N SER A 516 22.85 0.23 33.01
CA SER A 516 22.01 0.68 34.13
C SER A 516 21.89 -0.38 35.21
N ALA A 517 21.80 0.07 36.47
CA ALA A 517 21.51 -0.81 37.61
C ALA A 517 20.00 -0.95 37.87
N LYS A 518 19.15 -0.19 37.17
CA LYS A 518 17.70 -0.24 37.32
C LYS A 518 17.14 -1.60 36.90
N PRO A 519 15.96 -1.99 37.43
CA PRO A 519 15.29 -3.21 36.98
C PRO A 519 14.99 -3.18 35.48
N PHE A 520 15.31 -4.28 34.79
CA PHE A 520 14.92 -4.50 33.40
C PHE A 520 13.62 -5.28 33.39
N ASP A 521 12.56 -4.60 32.96
CA ASP A 521 11.25 -5.19 32.77
C ASP A 521 11.09 -5.62 31.31
N VAL A 522 11.13 -6.93 31.08
CA VAL A 522 11.18 -7.51 29.74
C VAL A 522 9.83 -8.11 29.42
N HIS A 523 9.12 -7.44 28.51
CA HIS A 523 7.82 -7.83 28.02
C HIS A 523 7.97 -8.70 26.78
N LEU A 524 7.68 -9.99 26.95
CA LEU A 524 7.84 -11.04 25.94
C LEU A 524 6.56 -11.17 25.11
N MET A 525 6.44 -10.33 24.09
CA MET A 525 5.48 -10.50 22.99
C MET A 525 6.02 -11.51 21.97
N ILE A 526 6.26 -12.74 22.43
CA ILE A 526 6.83 -13.84 21.62
C ILE A 526 6.07 -15.15 21.86
N ALA A 527 6.05 -16.06 20.88
CA ALA A 527 5.46 -17.39 21.03
C ALA A 527 6.20 -18.48 20.24
N PRO A 528 6.47 -19.65 20.82
CA PRO A 528 6.32 -19.97 22.24
C PRO A 528 7.33 -19.20 23.11
N ALA A 529 6.90 -18.71 24.29
CA ALA A 529 7.79 -17.97 25.20
C ALA A 529 8.75 -18.87 26.01
N ASP A 530 8.28 -20.06 26.42
CA ASP A 530 9.03 -21.00 27.29
C ASP A 530 10.49 -21.21 26.87
N PRO A 531 10.83 -21.46 25.60
CA PRO A 531 12.21 -21.73 25.18
C PRO A 531 13.19 -20.57 25.37
N TYR A 532 12.69 -19.34 25.55
CA TYR A 532 13.51 -18.13 25.62
C TYR A 532 13.66 -17.58 27.04
N ILE A 533 12.89 -18.09 28.01
CA ILE A 533 12.84 -17.57 29.39
C ILE A 533 14.22 -17.63 30.05
N GLU A 534 14.90 -18.79 29.99
CA GLU A 534 16.23 -18.94 30.59
C GLU A 534 17.24 -17.97 29.97
N ALA A 535 17.23 -17.83 28.64
CA ALA A 535 18.15 -16.94 27.94
C ALA A 535 17.95 -15.46 28.31
N PHE A 536 16.70 -14.99 28.44
CA PHE A 536 16.43 -13.62 28.88
C PHE A 536 16.74 -13.41 30.38
N ALA A 537 16.49 -14.43 31.21
CA ALA A 537 16.85 -14.39 32.63
C ALA A 537 18.37 -14.26 32.84
N GLU A 538 19.16 -15.03 32.08
CA GLU A 538 20.62 -14.97 32.07
C GLU A 538 21.16 -13.66 31.48
N ALA A 539 20.48 -13.12 30.47
CA ALA A 539 20.83 -11.83 29.87
C ALA A 539 20.66 -10.63 30.81
N GLY A 540 19.98 -10.80 31.95
CA GLY A 540 19.84 -9.77 32.96
C GLY A 540 18.46 -9.13 33.04
N ALA A 541 17.43 -9.78 32.50
CA ALA A 541 16.04 -9.45 32.85
C ALA A 541 15.81 -9.62 34.36
N ASP A 542 15.07 -8.71 34.98
CA ASP A 542 14.66 -8.80 36.39
C ASP A 542 13.20 -9.24 36.50
N ILE A 543 12.37 -8.75 35.57
CA ILE A 543 10.97 -9.14 35.40
C ILE A 543 10.82 -9.70 33.98
N LEU A 544 10.11 -10.83 33.88
CA LEU A 544 9.72 -11.42 32.60
C LEU A 544 8.21 -11.48 32.55
N THR A 545 7.63 -10.73 31.62
CA THR A 545 6.18 -10.63 31.44
C THR A 545 5.78 -11.35 30.16
N VAL A 546 4.98 -12.41 30.29
CA VAL A 546 4.53 -13.25 29.16
C VAL A 546 3.05 -13.05 28.90
N HIS A 547 2.61 -13.36 27.68
CA HIS A 547 1.19 -13.42 27.38
C HIS A 547 0.63 -14.82 27.67
N PRO A 548 -0.62 -14.94 28.16
CA PRO A 548 -1.31 -16.22 28.28
C PRO A 548 -1.37 -16.99 26.95
N GLU A 549 -1.45 -16.24 25.84
CA GLU A 549 -1.50 -16.75 24.49
C GLU A 549 -0.11 -17.18 23.96
N ALA A 550 0.98 -16.90 24.68
CA ALA A 550 2.36 -17.17 24.26
C ALA A 550 2.81 -18.62 24.48
N GLY A 551 1.94 -19.51 24.95
CA GLY A 551 2.27 -20.91 25.21
C GLY A 551 1.05 -21.73 25.63
N ALA A 552 1.22 -23.05 25.72
CA ALA A 552 0.11 -23.95 26.04
C ALA A 552 -0.26 -23.96 27.54
N HIS A 553 0.68 -23.62 28.42
CA HIS A 553 0.54 -23.83 29.87
C HIS A 553 1.10 -22.66 30.69
N LEU A 554 0.32 -21.57 30.80
CA LEU A 554 0.71 -20.36 31.53
C LEU A 554 1.26 -20.64 32.94
N HIS A 555 0.63 -21.51 33.73
CA HIS A 555 1.11 -21.88 35.07
C HIS A 555 2.54 -22.45 35.04
N ARG A 556 2.85 -23.33 34.07
CA ARG A 556 4.20 -23.91 33.91
C ARG A 556 5.20 -22.83 33.51
N THR A 557 4.82 -21.95 32.59
CA THR A 557 5.63 -20.81 32.15
C THR A 557 6.02 -19.92 33.33
N LEU A 558 5.06 -19.55 34.18
CA LEU A 558 5.31 -18.72 35.37
C LEU A 558 6.22 -19.42 36.39
N GLN A 559 6.04 -20.73 36.59
CA GLN A 559 6.95 -21.51 37.43
C GLN A 559 8.38 -21.54 36.90
N LEU A 560 8.56 -21.61 35.57
CA LEU A 560 9.87 -21.55 34.94
C LEU A 560 10.56 -20.20 35.17
N ILE A 561 9.82 -19.09 35.04
CA ILE A 561 10.35 -17.73 35.34
C ILE A 561 10.81 -17.65 36.80
N LYS A 562 9.99 -18.12 37.74
CA LYS A 562 10.33 -18.16 39.16
C LYS A 562 11.53 -19.06 39.47
N ALA A 563 11.64 -20.21 38.79
CA ALA A 563 12.78 -21.11 38.93
C ALA A 563 14.10 -20.47 38.46
N CYS A 564 14.04 -19.54 37.51
CA CYS A 564 15.18 -18.70 37.10
C CYS A 564 15.49 -17.57 38.10
N GLY A 565 14.76 -17.49 39.21
CA GLY A 565 14.93 -16.45 40.24
C GLY A 565 14.45 -15.07 39.83
N LYS A 566 13.58 -14.98 38.82
CA LYS A 566 13.06 -13.71 38.27
C LYS A 566 11.63 -13.46 38.73
N LYS A 567 11.20 -12.20 38.64
CA LYS A 567 9.80 -11.83 38.84
C LYS A 567 8.96 -12.25 37.63
N ALA A 568 7.81 -12.86 37.87
CA ALA A 568 6.94 -13.40 36.83
C ALA A 568 5.74 -12.47 36.59
N GLY A 569 5.61 -12.01 35.35
CA GLY A 569 4.54 -11.12 34.91
C GLY A 569 3.61 -11.76 33.89
N VAL A 570 2.37 -11.28 33.84
CA VAL A 570 1.41 -11.63 32.78
C VAL A 570 0.85 -10.38 32.13
N SER A 571 0.95 -10.29 30.80
CA SER A 571 0.32 -9.25 30.00
C SER A 571 -1.04 -9.72 29.49
N LEU A 572 -2.06 -8.85 29.57
CA LEU A 572 -3.40 -9.11 29.07
C LEU A 572 -3.68 -8.25 27.84
N ASN A 573 -3.81 -8.91 26.68
CA ASN A 573 -4.27 -8.28 25.45
C ASN A 573 -5.69 -7.75 25.60
N PRO A 574 -6.16 -6.81 24.75
CA PRO A 574 -7.48 -6.19 24.89
C PRO A 574 -8.63 -7.21 25.04
N ALA A 575 -8.60 -8.29 24.25
CA ALA A 575 -9.61 -9.35 24.29
C ALA A 575 -9.41 -10.38 25.42
N THR A 576 -8.22 -10.45 26.03
CA THR A 576 -7.93 -11.40 27.12
C THR A 576 -8.65 -10.97 28.39
N PRO A 577 -9.57 -11.78 28.94
CA PRO A 577 -10.32 -11.39 30.12
C PRO A 577 -9.45 -11.42 31.37
N VAL A 578 -9.80 -10.57 32.35
CA VAL A 578 -9.14 -10.53 33.68
C VAL A 578 -9.10 -11.90 34.35
N SER A 579 -10.12 -12.72 34.12
CA SER A 579 -10.23 -14.05 34.73
C SER A 579 -9.08 -15.00 34.37
N VAL A 580 -8.29 -14.70 33.33
CA VAL A 580 -7.13 -15.52 32.94
C VAL A 580 -6.03 -15.52 34.02
N VAL A 581 -5.86 -14.43 34.77
CA VAL A 581 -4.82 -14.36 35.82
C VAL A 581 -5.26 -14.91 37.17
N GLU A 582 -6.57 -15.06 37.41
CA GLU A 582 -7.11 -15.53 38.69
C GLU A 582 -6.51 -16.88 39.15
N PRO A 583 -6.38 -17.91 38.30
CA PRO A 583 -5.89 -19.22 38.72
C PRO A 583 -4.39 -19.28 39.01
N VAL A 584 -3.65 -18.24 38.62
CA VAL A 584 -2.18 -18.17 38.75
C VAL A 584 -1.71 -16.97 39.56
N LEU A 585 -2.64 -16.27 40.22
CA LEU A 585 -2.39 -15.02 40.94
C LEU A 585 -1.32 -15.15 42.03
N ASP A 586 -1.14 -16.35 42.58
CA ASP A 586 -0.12 -16.65 43.58
C ASP A 586 1.31 -16.73 43.03
N LEU A 587 1.45 -16.90 41.72
CA LEU A 587 2.72 -16.93 41.01
C LEU A 587 3.10 -15.56 40.41
N LEU A 588 2.17 -14.61 40.35
CA LEU A 588 2.38 -13.31 39.70
C LEU A 588 3.04 -12.31 40.64
N ASP A 589 4.01 -11.57 40.10
CA ASP A 589 4.57 -10.36 40.69
C ASP A 589 4.12 -9.09 39.94
N LEU A 590 3.71 -9.24 38.68
CA LEU A 590 3.30 -8.14 37.82
C LEU A 590 2.13 -8.56 36.91
N ILE A 591 1.16 -7.67 36.71
CA ILE A 591 0.14 -7.81 35.68
C ILE A 591 0.16 -6.56 34.82
N LEU A 592 0.37 -6.75 33.52
CA LEU A 592 0.40 -5.69 32.52
C LEU A 592 -0.91 -5.70 31.74
N VAL A 593 -1.52 -4.53 31.56
CA VAL A 593 -2.68 -4.35 30.69
C VAL A 593 -2.24 -3.66 29.42
N MET A 594 -2.44 -4.33 28.29
CA MET A 594 -2.26 -3.69 27.00
C MET A 594 -3.38 -2.66 26.77
N SER A 595 -3.00 -1.40 26.59
CA SER A 595 -3.91 -0.29 26.29
C SER A 595 -4.31 -0.22 24.82
N VAL A 596 -3.61 -1.00 23.97
CA VAL A 596 -3.83 -1.22 22.54
C VAL A 596 -3.61 -2.70 22.21
N ASN A 597 -3.77 -3.16 20.97
CA ASN A 597 -3.33 -4.52 20.65
C ASN A 597 -1.79 -4.59 20.63
N PRO A 598 -1.16 -5.68 21.11
CA PRO A 598 0.30 -5.79 21.15
C PRO A 598 0.89 -5.71 19.72
N GLY A 599 2.08 -5.12 19.59
CA GLY A 599 2.74 -4.90 18.30
C GLY A 599 3.01 -3.42 18.02
N PHE A 600 2.41 -2.87 16.96
CA PHE A 600 2.75 -1.53 16.47
C PHE A 600 2.39 -0.40 17.45
N GLY A 601 3.33 0.52 17.67
CA GLY A 601 3.06 1.78 18.36
C GLY A 601 2.17 2.74 17.56
N GLY A 602 1.59 3.74 18.23
CA GLY A 602 0.76 4.78 17.60
C GLY A 602 -0.71 4.40 17.37
N GLN A 603 -1.12 3.21 17.83
CA GLN A 603 -2.52 2.82 17.90
C GLN A 603 -3.32 3.75 18.84
N LYS A 604 -4.63 3.86 18.59
CA LYS A 604 -5.53 4.61 19.47
C LYS A 604 -5.77 3.80 20.75
N PHE A 605 -5.64 4.48 21.90
CA PHE A 605 -5.99 3.94 23.21
C PHE A 605 -7.38 3.29 23.20
N ILE A 606 -7.48 2.07 23.71
CA ILE A 606 -8.72 1.29 23.82
C ILE A 606 -9.33 1.58 25.20
N PRO A 607 -10.46 2.31 25.30
CA PRO A 607 -11.01 2.74 26.60
C PRO A 607 -11.31 1.60 27.58
N GLN A 608 -11.64 0.41 27.08
CA GLN A 608 -11.92 -0.79 27.87
C GLN A 608 -10.70 -1.27 28.69
N ALA A 609 -9.48 -0.82 28.36
CA ALA A 609 -8.30 -1.06 29.19
C ALA A 609 -8.46 -0.46 30.60
N LEU A 610 -9.17 0.67 30.76
CA LEU A 610 -9.44 1.28 32.07
C LEU A 610 -10.36 0.41 32.93
N ASP A 611 -11.34 -0.25 32.32
CA ASP A 611 -12.22 -1.19 33.01
C ASP A 611 -11.43 -2.42 33.49
N LYS A 612 -10.51 -2.90 32.65
CA LYS A 612 -9.60 -4.01 32.98
C LYS A 612 -8.66 -3.66 34.13
N LEU A 613 -8.04 -2.48 34.07
CA LEU A 613 -7.19 -1.95 35.15
C LEU A 613 -7.95 -1.84 36.47
N SER A 614 -9.18 -1.32 36.43
CA SER A 614 -10.03 -1.20 37.62
C SER A 614 -10.39 -2.56 38.22
N ALA A 615 -10.72 -3.54 37.39
CA ALA A 615 -11.01 -4.90 37.82
C ALA A 615 -9.78 -5.61 38.39
N LEU A 616 -8.62 -5.47 37.75
CA LEU A 616 -7.35 -6.05 38.22
C LEU A 616 -6.89 -5.42 39.53
N ARG A 617 -7.02 -4.11 39.70
CA ARG A 617 -6.66 -3.45 40.97
C ARG A 617 -7.46 -4.03 42.13
N ARG A 618 -8.76 -4.23 41.95
CA ARG A 618 -9.63 -4.89 42.94
C ARG A 618 -9.17 -6.33 43.21
N LEU A 619 -8.93 -7.11 42.15
CA LEU A 619 -8.47 -8.50 42.28
C LEU A 619 -7.16 -8.60 43.08
N ILE A 620 -6.20 -7.71 42.80
CA ILE A 620 -4.93 -7.66 43.53
C ILE A 620 -5.14 -7.26 44.98
N ASP A 621 -5.92 -6.21 45.26
CA ASP A 621 -6.22 -5.75 46.62
C ASP A 621 -6.89 -6.84 47.46
N GLU A 622 -7.88 -7.52 46.90
CA GLU A 622 -8.61 -8.62 47.55
C GLU A 622 -7.70 -9.83 47.84
N SER A 623 -6.71 -10.08 46.97
CA SER A 623 -5.76 -11.18 47.16
C SER A 623 -4.78 -10.94 48.32
N GLY A 624 -4.59 -9.68 48.75
CA GLY A 624 -3.58 -9.29 49.72
C GLY A 624 -2.13 -9.49 49.25
N ARG A 625 -1.92 -9.77 47.96
CA ARG A 625 -0.60 -10.03 47.36
C ARG A 625 0.05 -8.74 46.88
N ALA A 626 1.37 -8.70 46.98
CA ALA A 626 2.17 -7.59 46.43
C ALA A 626 2.41 -7.81 44.93
N ILE A 627 1.39 -7.53 44.13
CA ILE A 627 1.44 -7.60 42.66
C ILE A 627 1.43 -6.18 42.10
N ASP A 628 2.42 -5.87 41.26
CA ASP A 628 2.49 -4.63 40.52
C ASP A 628 1.44 -4.64 39.40
N LEU A 629 0.72 -3.53 39.21
CA LEU A 629 -0.24 -3.36 38.11
C LEU A 629 0.31 -2.31 37.16
N GLU A 630 0.50 -2.70 35.91
CA GLU A 630 1.11 -1.91 34.85
C GLU A 630 0.14 -1.70 33.68
N VAL A 631 0.32 -0.61 32.96
CA VAL A 631 -0.37 -0.31 31.70
C VAL A 631 0.67 0.08 30.66
N ASP A 632 0.58 -0.53 29.49
CA ASP A 632 1.43 -0.28 28.32
C ASP A 632 0.58 0.22 27.14
#